data_AF-A0A133Y4B3-F1
#
_entry.id   AF-A0A133Y4B3-F1
#
_cell.length_a   1.000
_cell.length_b   1.000
_cell.length_c   1.000
_cell.angle_alpha   90.00
_cell.angle_beta   90.00
_cell.angle_gamma   90.00
#
_symmetry.space_group_name_H-M   'P 1'
#
loop_
_entity.id
_entity.type
_entity.pdbx_description
1 polymer ?
#
loop_
_entity_poly.entity_id
_entity_poly.type
_entity_poly.pdbx_seq_one_letter_code
_entity_poly.pdbx_strand_id
1 'polypeptide(L)'
;LADRLVFREFANDVFGLNEIFEMNSSDIFFDSAILSALITSCCFVYVSLDSEGFPRLQIIEGTDATGIVDPVTGLLTEGYAILDRDEQGNPSLEAYFLPGITYFYQKGKQTYTVKSSTPYAALVPIIHRPDAKRPFGRSRITRACMYYQNYAKRTLERSDISAEFYSFPQKYITGLSQDSEFLDKWKATITSMLVFQKDEDGDSPHIGQFTQQSMTPHLEQLRAAASGFAGESGLTLDDLGFPSDNPSSAEAIKASHETLRVTARKAQRCFGSGFLNVGYIACCMRDGFAYRRAQFY
;
A
#
# COMPACT_ATOMS: atom_id res chain seq x y z
N LEU A 1 -1.06 -9.64 1.89
CA LEU A 1 -1.50 -10.38 0.67
C LEU A 1 -0.29 -10.78 -0.15
N ALA A 2 0.64 -9.86 -0.41
CA ALA A 2 1.94 -10.17 -1.01
C ALA A 2 2.61 -11.37 -0.33
N ASP A 3 2.78 -11.33 0.99
CA ASP A 3 3.42 -12.42 1.78
C ASP A 3 2.68 -13.77 1.76
N ARG A 4 1.45 -13.81 1.23
CA ARG A 4 0.67 -15.06 1.07
C ARG A 4 0.78 -15.64 -0.35
N LEU A 5 1.42 -14.92 -1.26
CA LEU A 5 1.65 -15.34 -2.64
C LEU A 5 3.13 -15.67 -2.75
N VAL A 6 3.43 -16.93 -3.01
CA VAL A 6 4.79 -17.42 -3.18
C VAL A 6 4.90 -18.01 -4.57
N PHE A 7 5.80 -17.45 -5.38
CA PHE A 7 6.20 -18.09 -6.62
C PHE A 7 7.08 -19.29 -6.31
N ARG A 8 6.92 -20.39 -7.04
CA ARG A 8 7.72 -21.61 -6.85
C ARG A 8 8.60 -21.85 -8.06
N GLU A 9 7.97 -22.18 -9.18
CA GLU A 9 8.66 -22.52 -10.42
C GLU A 9 7.66 -22.47 -11.58
N PHE A 10 8.21 -22.36 -12.79
CA PHE A 10 7.50 -22.72 -14.02
C PHE A 10 7.60 -24.24 -14.19
N ALA A 11 6.46 -24.92 -14.16
CA ALA A 11 6.40 -26.37 -14.42
C ALA A 11 6.65 -26.67 -15.90
N ASN A 12 7.32 -27.79 -16.20
CA ASN A 12 7.65 -28.23 -17.57
C ASN A 12 8.39 -27.16 -18.38
N ASP A 13 9.40 -26.53 -17.78
CA ASP A 13 10.15 -25.44 -18.38
C ASP A 13 11.11 -25.90 -19.49
N VAL A 14 10.62 -25.90 -20.73
CA VAL A 14 11.40 -26.26 -21.93
C VAL A 14 12.31 -25.11 -22.39
N PHE A 15 12.02 -23.87 -21.98
CA PHE A 15 12.70 -22.66 -22.48
C PHE A 15 13.77 -22.10 -21.53
N GLY A 16 13.93 -22.70 -20.34
CA GLY A 16 14.87 -22.25 -19.32
C GLY A 16 14.43 -20.95 -18.63
N LEU A 17 13.12 -20.75 -18.46
CA LEU A 17 12.53 -19.64 -17.73
C LEU A 17 13.03 -19.58 -16.28
N ASN A 18 13.07 -20.70 -15.57
CA ASN A 18 13.48 -20.74 -14.17
C ASN A 18 14.91 -20.21 -14.01
N GLU A 19 15.82 -20.59 -14.90
CA GLU A 19 17.20 -20.10 -14.93
C GLU A 19 17.26 -18.57 -15.15
N ILE A 20 16.44 -18.03 -16.07
CA ILE A 20 16.35 -16.58 -16.30
C ILE A 20 15.96 -15.85 -15.02
N PHE A 21 14.94 -16.31 -14.31
CA PHE A 21 14.50 -15.66 -13.08
C PHE A 21 15.48 -15.86 -11.93
N GLU A 22 16.11 -17.04 -11.80
CA GLU A 22 17.12 -17.31 -10.77
C GLU A 22 18.32 -16.36 -10.90
N MET A 23 18.85 -16.15 -12.11
CA MET A 23 19.93 -15.19 -12.35
C MET A 23 19.53 -13.74 -12.08
N ASN A 24 18.23 -13.44 -12.03
CA ASN A 24 17.68 -12.11 -11.71
C ASN A 24 17.17 -12.00 -10.27
N SER A 25 17.70 -12.81 -9.35
CA SER A 25 17.29 -12.82 -7.93
C SER A 25 15.79 -13.07 -7.77
N SER A 26 15.32 -14.20 -8.31
CA SER A 26 13.91 -14.63 -8.40
C SER A 26 13.10 -14.33 -7.13
N ASP A 27 13.60 -14.70 -5.95
CA ASP A 27 12.92 -14.54 -4.67
C ASP A 27 12.51 -13.07 -4.42
N ILE A 28 13.46 -12.14 -4.57
CA ILE A 28 13.22 -10.71 -4.35
C ILE A 28 12.40 -10.13 -5.51
N PHE A 29 12.66 -10.60 -6.73
CA PHE A 29 12.00 -10.11 -7.93
C PHE A 29 10.49 -10.35 -7.89
N PHE A 30 10.04 -11.58 -7.63
CA PHE A 30 8.62 -11.92 -7.63
C PHE A 30 7.87 -11.16 -6.52
N ASP A 31 8.42 -11.12 -5.32
CA ASP A 31 7.80 -10.44 -4.17
C ASP A 31 7.69 -8.94 -4.41
N SER A 32 8.75 -8.32 -4.94
CA SER A 32 8.76 -6.88 -5.26
C SER A 32 7.75 -6.52 -6.35
N ALA A 33 7.67 -7.33 -7.41
CA ALA A 33 6.73 -7.10 -8.51
C ALA A 33 5.27 -7.28 -8.06
N ILE A 34 4.98 -8.31 -7.25
CA ILE A 34 3.65 -8.55 -6.68
C ILE A 34 3.26 -7.40 -5.75
N LEU A 35 4.16 -6.99 -4.86
CA LEU A 35 3.91 -5.90 -3.92
C LEU A 35 3.59 -4.60 -4.67
N SER A 36 4.44 -4.22 -5.64
CA SER A 36 4.24 -3.02 -6.45
C SER A 36 2.90 -3.05 -7.18
N ALA A 37 2.58 -4.17 -7.86
CA ALA A 37 1.30 -4.31 -8.57
C ALA A 37 0.08 -4.26 -7.65
N LEU A 38 0.18 -4.76 -6.42
CA LEU A 38 -0.89 -4.65 -5.42
C LEU A 38 -1.10 -3.20 -4.93
N ILE A 39 -0.05 -2.38 -4.88
CA ILE A 39 -0.12 -0.97 -4.46
C ILE A 39 -0.62 -0.08 -5.60
N THR A 40 -0.02 -0.15 -6.77
CA THR A 40 -0.25 0.79 -7.89
C THR A 40 -1.18 0.26 -8.98
N SER A 41 -1.70 -0.97 -8.83
CA SER A 41 -2.51 -1.73 -9.80
C SER A 41 -1.71 -2.53 -10.83
N CYS A 42 -0.53 -2.04 -11.20
CA CYS A 42 0.33 -2.65 -12.20
C CYS A 42 1.79 -2.36 -11.87
N CYS A 43 2.64 -3.36 -12.04
CA CYS A 43 4.10 -3.20 -12.06
C CYS A 43 4.56 -3.41 -13.50
N PHE A 44 5.69 -2.84 -13.89
CA PHE A 44 6.29 -3.11 -15.19
C PHE A 44 7.63 -3.79 -15.01
N VAL A 45 7.99 -4.66 -15.96
CA VAL A 45 9.28 -5.33 -16.01
C VAL A 45 9.92 -4.97 -17.34
N TYR A 46 11.00 -4.21 -17.26
CA TYR A 46 11.86 -3.95 -18.41
C TYR A 46 12.81 -5.13 -18.59
N VAL A 47 12.83 -5.67 -19.81
CA VAL A 47 13.67 -6.79 -20.21
C VAL A 47 14.78 -6.27 -21.12
N SER A 48 16.03 -6.47 -20.72
CA SER A 48 17.21 -6.12 -21.52
C SER A 48 18.18 -7.30 -21.58
N LEU A 49 19.25 -7.18 -22.36
CA LEU A 49 20.38 -8.13 -22.32
C LEU A 49 21.56 -7.49 -21.58
N ASP A 50 22.32 -8.29 -20.85
CA ASP A 50 23.61 -7.90 -20.30
C ASP A 50 24.73 -7.99 -21.35
N SER A 51 25.99 -7.80 -20.92
CA SER A 51 27.16 -7.89 -21.80
C SER A 51 27.43 -9.29 -22.34
N GLU A 52 26.92 -10.34 -21.69
CA GLU A 52 27.09 -11.74 -22.07
C GLU A 52 25.91 -12.25 -22.92
N GLY A 53 24.89 -11.42 -23.13
CA GLY A 53 23.68 -11.77 -23.87
C GLY A 53 22.62 -12.47 -23.03
N PHE A 54 22.76 -12.45 -21.70
CA PHE A 54 21.78 -13.02 -20.79
C PHE A 54 20.67 -12.00 -20.44
N PRO A 55 19.39 -12.41 -20.35
CA PRO A 55 18.32 -11.49 -20.00
C PRO A 55 18.43 -10.91 -18.59
N ARG A 56 18.37 -9.59 -18.51
CA ARG A 56 18.27 -8.82 -17.26
C ARG A 56 16.85 -8.27 -17.11
N LEU A 57 16.27 -8.47 -15.94
CA LEU A 57 14.92 -8.07 -15.59
C LEU A 57 14.98 -6.92 -14.58
N GLN A 58 14.46 -5.76 -14.96
CA GLN A 58 14.37 -4.60 -14.08
C GLN A 58 12.91 -4.29 -13.76
N ILE A 59 12.59 -4.23 -12.47
CA ILE A 59 11.28 -3.81 -11.99
C ILE A 59 11.15 -2.29 -12.08
N ILE A 60 10.04 -1.83 -12.63
CA ILE A 60 9.66 -0.42 -12.73
C ILE A 60 8.28 -0.26 -12.09
N GLU A 61 8.16 0.71 -11.18
CA GLU A 61 6.90 0.99 -10.50
C GLU A 61 5.84 1.52 -11.49
N GLY A 62 4.57 1.21 -11.24
CA GLY A 62 3.46 1.70 -12.07
C GLY A 62 3.28 3.22 -12.10
N THR A 63 3.97 3.96 -11.25
CA THR A 63 4.05 5.44 -11.25
C THR A 63 5.02 5.98 -12.30
N ASP A 64 6.01 5.19 -12.69
CA ASP A 64 7.12 5.57 -13.56
C ASP A 64 7.02 4.99 -14.97
N ALA A 65 5.97 4.22 -15.26
CA ALA A 65 5.78 3.60 -16.56
C ALA A 65 4.32 3.63 -17.02
N THR A 66 4.13 3.63 -18.34
CA THR A 66 2.83 3.61 -19.00
C THR A 66 2.94 2.93 -20.37
N GLY A 67 1.81 2.67 -21.02
CA GLY A 67 1.80 2.10 -22.36
C GLY A 67 0.40 1.79 -22.87
N ILE A 68 0.35 1.17 -24.04
CA ILE A 68 -0.88 0.67 -24.67
C ILE A 68 -0.88 -0.85 -24.54
N VAL A 69 -1.77 -1.36 -23.68
CA VAL A 69 -1.94 -2.80 -23.47
C VAL A 69 -2.82 -3.39 -24.56
N ASP A 70 -2.36 -4.45 -25.20
CA ASP A 70 -3.20 -5.30 -26.02
C ASP A 70 -4.11 -6.14 -25.09
N PRO A 71 -5.45 -5.96 -25.16
CA PRO A 71 -6.38 -6.61 -24.23
C PRO A 71 -6.45 -8.14 -24.40
N VAL A 72 -6.01 -8.67 -25.55
CA VAL A 72 -6.01 -10.11 -25.81
C VAL A 72 -4.78 -10.76 -25.20
N THR A 73 -3.62 -10.13 -25.35
CA THR A 73 -2.34 -10.71 -24.94
C THR A 73 -1.89 -10.29 -23.55
N GLY A 74 -2.30 -9.11 -23.10
CA GLY A 74 -1.79 -8.47 -21.88
C GLY A 74 -0.37 -7.94 -22.03
N LEU A 75 0.19 -7.91 -23.24
CA LEU A 75 1.49 -7.31 -23.56
C LEU A 75 1.31 -5.87 -24.05
N LEU A 76 2.39 -5.08 -24.03
CA LEU A 76 2.35 -3.71 -24.56
C LEU A 76 2.67 -3.69 -26.05
N THR A 77 1.85 -2.97 -26.82
CA THR A 77 2.20 -2.61 -28.21
C THR A 77 3.21 -1.47 -28.21
N GLU A 78 3.07 -0.52 -27.29
CA GLU A 78 3.99 0.58 -27.07
C GLU A 78 4.09 0.85 -25.56
N GLY A 79 5.27 1.23 -25.09
CA GLY A 79 5.51 1.54 -23.69
C GLY A 79 6.43 2.73 -23.52
N TYR A 80 6.32 3.40 -22.39
CA TYR A 80 7.25 4.44 -21.96
C TYR A 80 7.56 4.22 -20.48
N ALA A 81 8.82 4.35 -20.10
CA ALA A 81 9.22 4.26 -18.71
C ALA A 81 10.36 5.24 -18.37
N ILE A 82 10.32 5.72 -17.14
CA ILE A 82 11.44 6.42 -16.50
C ILE A 82 12.30 5.33 -15.84
N LEU A 83 13.53 5.17 -16.31
CA LEU A 83 14.46 4.13 -15.83
C LEU A 83 15.33 4.61 -14.67
N ASP A 84 15.54 5.92 -14.57
CA ASP A 84 16.38 6.55 -13.56
C ASP A 84 15.88 7.97 -13.26
N ARG A 85 16.09 8.44 -12.04
CA ARG A 85 15.78 9.81 -11.58
C ARG A 85 16.99 10.41 -10.89
N ASP A 86 17.19 11.71 -11.07
CA ASP A 86 18.23 12.45 -10.35
C ASP A 86 17.84 12.70 -8.89
N GLU A 87 18.77 13.27 -8.11
CA GLU A 87 18.55 13.60 -6.69
C GLU A 87 17.39 14.58 -6.45
N GLN A 88 16.94 15.30 -7.47
CA GLN A 88 15.82 16.25 -7.42
C GLN A 88 14.49 15.59 -7.85
N GLY A 89 14.53 14.31 -8.22
CA GLY A 89 13.37 13.55 -8.70
C GLY A 89 13.03 13.80 -10.16
N ASN A 90 13.86 14.50 -10.95
CA ASN A 90 13.64 14.66 -12.38
C ASN A 90 14.12 13.42 -13.15
N PRO A 91 13.51 13.09 -14.31
CA PRO A 91 13.91 11.93 -15.09
C PRO A 91 15.35 12.04 -15.62
N SER A 92 16.18 11.14 -15.09
CA SER A 92 17.49 10.65 -15.53
C SER A 92 17.59 10.27 -16.99
N LEU A 93 16.91 9.17 -17.21
CA LEU A 93 16.97 8.27 -18.33
C LEU A 93 15.56 7.77 -18.55
N GLU A 94 15.06 7.96 -19.75
CA GLU A 94 13.73 7.56 -20.16
C GLU A 94 13.88 6.60 -21.32
N ALA A 95 12.95 5.66 -21.44
CA ALA A 95 12.93 4.69 -22.52
C ALA A 95 11.54 4.64 -23.16
N TYR A 96 11.53 4.69 -24.48
CA TYR A 96 10.35 4.46 -25.31
C TYR A 96 10.48 3.12 -26.02
N PHE A 97 9.52 2.24 -25.78
CA PHE A 97 9.53 0.84 -26.20
C PHE A 97 8.55 0.60 -27.33
N LEU A 98 9.06 0.10 -28.45
CA LEU A 98 8.28 -0.41 -29.58
C LEU A 98 8.63 -1.88 -29.83
N PRO A 99 7.85 -2.60 -30.64
CA PRO A 99 8.20 -3.95 -31.07
C PRO A 99 9.55 -3.95 -31.80
N GLY A 100 10.51 -4.71 -31.25
CA GLY A 100 11.84 -4.90 -31.80
C GLY A 100 12.80 -3.70 -31.67
N ILE A 101 12.42 -2.62 -30.98
CA ILE A 101 13.29 -1.46 -30.80
C ILE A 101 12.96 -0.65 -29.55
N THR A 102 13.99 -0.16 -28.86
CA THR A 102 13.85 0.72 -27.69
C THR A 102 14.72 1.96 -27.89
N TYR A 103 14.11 3.13 -27.71
CA TYR A 103 14.78 4.43 -27.80
C TYR A 103 15.05 4.96 -26.39
N PHE A 104 16.28 5.37 -26.13
CA PHE A 104 16.68 5.94 -24.85
C PHE A 104 16.88 7.43 -24.96
N TYR A 105 16.32 8.16 -24.00
CA TYR A 105 16.41 9.60 -23.89
C TYR A 105 17.09 9.97 -22.58
N GLN A 106 18.08 10.86 -22.65
CA GLN A 106 18.73 11.42 -21.47
C GLN A 106 18.51 12.93 -21.46
N LYS A 107 17.89 13.45 -20.40
CA LYS A 107 17.52 14.87 -20.29
C LYS A 107 16.76 15.39 -21.52
N GLY A 108 15.80 14.59 -22.02
CA GLY A 108 14.96 14.93 -23.17
C GLY A 108 15.62 14.83 -24.55
N LYS A 109 16.86 14.38 -24.66
CA LYS A 109 17.54 14.14 -25.95
C LYS A 109 17.69 12.66 -26.19
N GLN A 110 17.36 12.19 -27.39
CA GLN A 110 17.60 10.80 -27.77
C GLN A 110 19.11 10.53 -27.79
N THR A 111 19.57 9.58 -26.98
CA THR A 111 20.99 9.26 -26.82
C THR A 111 21.38 8.05 -27.65
N TYR A 112 20.65 6.95 -27.53
CA TYR A 112 20.93 5.71 -28.24
C TYR A 112 19.66 4.87 -28.46
N THR A 113 19.80 3.84 -29.29
CA THR A 113 18.70 2.95 -29.65
C THR A 113 19.19 1.52 -29.63
N VAL A 114 18.40 0.63 -29.02
CA VAL A 114 18.68 -0.80 -28.93
C VAL A 114 17.65 -1.54 -29.77
N LYS A 115 18.11 -2.35 -30.71
CA LYS A 115 17.24 -3.25 -31.48
C LYS A 115 17.12 -4.58 -30.76
N SER A 116 15.94 -5.20 -30.84
CA SER A 116 15.65 -6.52 -30.29
C SER A 116 14.86 -7.36 -31.30
N SER A 117 14.89 -8.67 -31.11
CA SER A 117 14.09 -9.66 -31.86
C SER A 117 12.67 -9.82 -31.29
N THR A 118 12.31 -9.04 -30.27
CA THR A 118 11.06 -9.23 -29.52
C THR A 118 9.84 -8.74 -30.33
N PRO A 119 8.77 -9.54 -30.45
CA PRO A 119 7.59 -9.15 -31.24
C PRO A 119 6.69 -8.12 -30.55
N TYR A 120 6.97 -7.78 -29.29
CA TYR A 120 6.29 -6.75 -28.50
C TYR A 120 7.32 -5.80 -27.88
N ALA A 121 6.83 -4.72 -27.26
CA ALA A 121 7.67 -3.83 -26.47
C ALA A 121 8.43 -4.62 -25.38
N ALA A 122 9.70 -4.31 -25.17
CA ALA A 122 10.55 -4.94 -24.14
C ALA A 122 10.18 -4.51 -22.69
N LEU A 123 8.95 -4.03 -22.50
CA LEU A 123 8.36 -3.60 -21.24
C LEU A 123 7.09 -4.40 -21.02
N VAL A 124 7.08 -5.27 -20.01
CA VAL A 124 5.99 -6.21 -19.75
C VAL A 124 5.20 -5.78 -18.51
N PRO A 125 3.87 -5.65 -18.59
CA PRO A 125 3.06 -5.24 -17.45
C PRO A 125 2.63 -6.47 -16.62
N ILE A 126 2.88 -6.41 -15.31
CA ILE A 126 2.39 -7.34 -14.29
C ILE A 126 1.16 -6.71 -13.64
N ILE A 127 -0.02 -7.15 -14.09
CA ILE A 127 -1.28 -6.46 -13.80
C ILE A 127 -2.06 -7.17 -12.70
N HIS A 128 -2.49 -6.42 -11.68
CA HIS A 128 -3.40 -6.90 -10.65
C HIS A 128 -4.86 -6.55 -10.99
N ARG A 129 -5.71 -7.59 -11.10
CA ARG A 129 -7.17 -7.46 -11.30
C ARG A 129 -7.55 -6.59 -12.53
N PRO A 130 -7.11 -6.97 -13.75
CA PRO A 130 -7.52 -6.31 -14.99
C PRO A 130 -9.04 -6.40 -15.20
N ASP A 131 -9.59 -5.43 -15.90
CA ASP A 131 -11.01 -5.32 -16.28
C ASP A 131 -11.10 -4.68 -17.68
N ALA A 132 -12.14 -4.95 -18.45
CA ALA A 132 -12.29 -4.42 -19.81
C ALA A 132 -12.25 -2.88 -19.85
N LYS A 133 -12.74 -2.23 -18.78
CA LYS A 133 -12.68 -0.76 -18.63
C LYS A 133 -11.32 -0.26 -18.12
N ARG A 134 -10.55 -1.10 -17.43
CA ARG A 134 -9.26 -0.75 -16.82
C ARG A 134 -8.23 -1.84 -17.13
N PRO A 135 -7.55 -1.75 -18.28
CA PRO A 135 -6.57 -2.74 -18.71
C PRO A 135 -5.42 -2.90 -17.72
N PHE A 136 -4.94 -1.81 -17.10
CA PHE A 136 -3.92 -1.81 -16.05
C PHE A 136 -4.43 -2.22 -14.66
N GLY A 137 -5.68 -2.68 -14.57
CA GLY A 137 -6.22 -3.27 -13.35
C GLY A 137 -6.57 -2.29 -12.24
N ARG A 138 -6.53 -2.78 -11.01
CA ARG A 138 -6.91 -2.02 -9.81
C ARG A 138 -6.02 -2.38 -8.62
N SER A 139 -5.59 -1.36 -7.88
CA SER A 139 -4.92 -1.49 -6.60
C SER A 139 -5.75 -2.30 -5.60
N ARG A 140 -5.05 -3.02 -4.71
CA ARG A 140 -5.63 -3.65 -3.53
C ARG A 140 -6.05 -2.62 -2.49
N ILE A 141 -5.42 -1.45 -2.49
CA ILE A 141 -5.74 -0.33 -1.61
C ILE A 141 -6.92 0.43 -2.20
N THR A 142 -8.11 0.18 -1.68
CA THR A 142 -9.34 0.83 -2.16
C THR A 142 -9.51 2.22 -1.56
N ARG A 143 -10.39 3.04 -2.16
CA ARG A 143 -10.80 4.33 -1.60
C ARG A 143 -11.42 4.17 -0.21
N ALA A 144 -12.15 3.08 0.03
CA ALA A 144 -12.72 2.77 1.33
C ALA A 144 -11.63 2.42 2.36
N CYS A 145 -10.62 1.60 2.00
CA CYS A 145 -9.47 1.34 2.87
C CYS A 145 -8.76 2.64 3.28
N MET A 146 -8.49 3.54 2.33
CA MET A 146 -7.88 4.84 2.62
C MET A 146 -8.77 5.71 3.52
N TYR A 147 -10.08 5.68 3.32
CA TYR A 147 -11.02 6.41 4.17
C TYR A 147 -10.95 5.92 5.62
N TYR A 148 -11.04 4.61 5.86
CA TYR A 148 -11.02 4.06 7.22
C TYR A 148 -9.66 4.26 7.91
N GLN A 149 -8.54 4.18 7.17
CA GLN A 149 -7.22 4.49 7.72
C GLN A 149 -7.14 5.96 8.15
N ASN A 150 -7.59 6.90 7.30
CA ASN A 150 -7.60 8.32 7.64
C ASN A 150 -8.57 8.62 8.80
N TYR A 151 -9.70 7.91 8.85
CA TYR A 151 -10.67 8.05 9.93
C TYR A 151 -10.07 7.58 11.27
N ALA A 152 -9.41 6.41 11.29
CA ALA A 152 -8.70 5.92 12.46
C ALA A 152 -7.59 6.89 12.92
N LYS A 153 -6.79 7.43 11.99
CA LYS A 153 -5.78 8.45 12.28
C LYS A 153 -6.38 9.66 12.99
N ARG A 154 -7.47 10.23 12.45
CA ARG A 154 -8.14 11.39 13.06
C ARG A 154 -8.72 11.06 14.45
N THR A 155 -9.21 9.85 14.65
CA THR A 155 -9.71 9.41 15.95
C THR A 155 -8.61 9.32 16.99
N LEU A 156 -7.43 8.79 16.62
CA LEU A 156 -6.25 8.76 17.48
C LEU A 156 -5.74 10.17 17.82
N GLU A 157 -5.60 11.04 16.81
CA GLU A 157 -5.18 12.43 17.04
C GLU A 157 -6.13 13.18 17.99
N ARG A 158 -7.45 13.00 17.82
CA ARG A 158 -8.45 13.59 18.73
C ARG A 158 -8.39 12.98 20.13
N SER A 159 -8.12 11.68 20.22
CA SER A 159 -7.94 10.98 21.49
C SER A 159 -6.75 11.56 22.26
N ASP A 160 -5.61 11.75 21.59
CA ASP A 160 -4.41 12.31 22.22
C ASP A 160 -4.64 13.75 22.70
N ILE A 161 -5.28 14.58 21.87
CA ILE A 161 -5.66 15.95 22.27
C ILE A 161 -6.59 15.93 23.48
N SER A 162 -7.64 15.09 23.46
CA SER A 162 -8.55 14.95 24.60
C SER A 162 -7.80 14.46 25.86
N ALA A 163 -6.88 13.50 25.72
CA ALA A 163 -6.01 12.97 26.78
C ALA A 163 -5.24 14.09 27.49
N GLU A 164 -4.67 15.03 26.73
CA GLU A 164 -3.98 16.20 27.28
C GLU A 164 -4.91 17.07 28.15
N PHE A 165 -6.15 17.31 27.73
CA PHE A 165 -7.12 18.06 28.54
C PHE A 165 -7.51 17.34 29.84
N TYR A 166 -7.49 16.00 29.90
CA TYR A 166 -7.69 15.28 31.17
C TYR A 166 -6.57 15.50 32.18
N SER A 167 -5.34 15.68 31.70
CA SER A 167 -4.20 15.93 32.59
C SER A 167 -4.31 17.27 33.32
N PHE A 168 -5.13 18.20 32.82
CA PHE A 168 -5.40 19.51 33.42
C PHE A 168 -6.91 19.72 33.69
N PRO A 169 -7.47 19.10 34.74
CA PRO A 169 -8.90 19.25 35.04
C PRO A 169 -9.25 20.69 35.39
N GLN A 170 -10.16 21.28 34.61
CA GLN A 170 -10.70 22.61 34.91
C GLN A 170 -11.62 22.54 36.13
N LYS A 171 -11.28 23.32 37.15
CA LYS A 171 -12.07 23.51 38.38
C LYS A 171 -12.74 24.88 38.33
N TYR A 172 -13.94 24.97 38.89
CA TYR A 172 -14.64 26.25 39.06
C TYR A 172 -15.09 26.40 40.51
N ILE A 173 -15.21 27.64 40.96
CA ILE A 173 -15.62 27.98 42.32
C ILE A 173 -16.89 28.82 42.21
N THR A 174 -17.94 28.42 42.92
CA THR A 174 -19.19 29.17 43.05
C THR A 174 -19.37 29.65 44.48
N GLY A 175 -19.85 30.89 44.67
CA GLY A 175 -20.12 31.47 45.99
C GLY A 175 -18.99 32.33 46.59
N LEU A 176 -18.19 33.02 45.77
CA LEU A 176 -17.20 34.00 46.26
C LEU A 176 -17.87 35.36 46.53
N SER A 177 -17.54 36.00 47.65
CA SER A 177 -17.97 37.37 47.97
C SER A 177 -17.32 38.40 47.04
N GLN A 178 -17.99 39.51 46.74
CA GLN A 178 -17.56 40.51 45.75
C GLN A 178 -16.22 41.20 46.08
N ASP A 179 -15.76 41.12 47.34
CA ASP A 179 -14.53 41.75 47.83
C ASP A 179 -13.30 40.82 47.88
N SER A 180 -13.41 39.55 47.43
CA SER A 180 -12.22 38.70 47.33
C SER A 180 -11.34 39.19 46.17
N GLU A 181 -10.19 39.80 46.49
CA GLU A 181 -9.16 40.17 45.51
C GLU A 181 -8.95 38.99 44.54
N PHE A 182 -9.17 39.26 43.25
CA PHE A 182 -9.07 38.29 42.17
C PHE A 182 -7.67 37.65 42.25
N LEU A 183 -7.58 36.47 42.89
CA LEU A 183 -6.35 35.71 43.01
C LEU A 183 -5.74 35.61 41.62
N ASP A 184 -4.50 36.12 41.48
CA ASP A 184 -3.69 36.10 40.27
C ASP A 184 -4.03 34.85 39.45
N LYS A 185 -4.68 35.04 38.29
CA LYS A 185 -5.25 33.97 37.44
C LYS A 185 -4.28 32.80 37.21
N TRP A 186 -2.99 33.07 37.31
CA TRP A 186 -1.90 32.11 37.16
C TRP A 186 -1.64 31.26 38.41
N LYS A 187 -1.72 31.81 39.63
CA LYS A 187 -1.50 31.06 40.88
C LYS A 187 -2.61 30.05 41.16
N ALA A 188 -3.85 30.38 40.77
CA ALA A 188 -5.01 29.49 40.90
C ALA A 188 -4.97 28.26 39.98
N THR A 189 -4.24 28.34 38.86
CA THR A 189 -4.17 27.25 37.87
C THR A 189 -3.16 26.16 38.28
N ILE A 190 -2.13 26.52 39.06
CA ILE A 190 -1.00 25.62 39.38
C ILE A 190 -0.97 25.21 40.86
N THR A 191 -1.61 25.98 41.76
CA THR A 191 -1.44 25.78 43.21
C THR A 191 -2.67 25.18 43.84
N SER A 192 -2.48 23.99 44.37
CA SER A 192 -3.27 23.24 45.34
C SER A 192 -3.62 24.02 46.61
N MET A 193 -4.29 25.17 46.53
CA MET A 193 -4.74 25.94 47.71
C MET A 193 -6.21 25.64 48.00
N LEU A 194 -6.45 24.46 48.57
CA LEU A 194 -7.75 24.00 49.08
C LEU A 194 -7.87 24.32 50.58
N VAL A 195 -7.85 25.61 50.94
CA VAL A 195 -8.36 26.04 52.25
C VAL A 195 -9.22 27.28 52.05
N PHE A 196 -10.52 27.07 51.86
CA PHE A 196 -11.52 28.13 52.01
C PHE A 196 -12.19 27.92 53.36
N GLN A 197 -12.02 28.88 54.26
CA GLN A 197 -12.66 28.86 55.58
C GLN A 197 -14.08 29.42 55.47
N LYS A 198 -14.95 28.93 56.37
CA LYS A 198 -16.38 29.28 56.44
C LYS A 198 -16.51 30.72 56.97
N ASP A 199 -17.29 31.56 56.30
CA ASP A 199 -17.61 32.91 56.80
C ASP A 199 -18.56 32.85 58.00
N GLU A 200 -18.60 33.91 58.81
CA GLU A 200 -19.36 34.00 60.06
C GLU A 200 -20.89 33.80 59.88
N ASP A 201 -21.43 34.00 58.67
CA ASP A 201 -22.84 33.76 58.32
C ASP A 201 -23.14 32.33 57.84
N GLY A 202 -22.11 31.47 57.76
CA GLY A 202 -22.27 30.04 57.56
C GLY A 202 -22.36 29.55 56.11
N ASP A 203 -22.21 30.43 55.12
CA ASP A 203 -22.11 30.03 53.72
C ASP A 203 -20.67 29.69 53.33
N SER A 204 -20.48 28.68 52.48
CA SER A 204 -19.15 28.17 52.12
C SER A 204 -19.02 27.95 50.62
N PRO A 205 -17.90 28.36 50.00
CA PRO A 205 -17.73 28.25 48.56
C PRO A 205 -17.70 26.79 48.11
N HIS A 206 -18.51 26.47 47.10
CA HIS A 206 -18.56 25.13 46.52
C HIS A 206 -17.59 25.03 45.36
N ILE A 207 -16.66 24.09 45.46
CA ILE A 207 -15.70 23.78 44.41
C ILE A 207 -16.31 22.68 43.55
N GLY A 208 -16.61 23.03 42.30
CA GLY A 208 -17.03 22.07 41.28
C GLY A 208 -15.88 21.74 40.34
N GLN A 209 -15.94 20.56 39.74
CA GLN A 209 -15.11 20.21 38.60
C GLN A 209 -16.03 20.03 37.40
N PHE A 210 -15.64 20.52 36.23
CA PHE A 210 -16.35 20.15 35.01
C PHE A 210 -16.29 18.63 34.83
N THR A 211 -17.41 18.02 34.45
CA THR A 211 -17.46 16.58 34.19
C THR A 211 -16.43 16.25 33.12
N GLN A 212 -15.42 15.47 33.51
CA GLN A 212 -14.46 14.93 32.57
C GLN A 212 -15.24 14.11 31.53
N GLN A 213 -14.99 14.36 30.24
CA GLN A 213 -15.57 13.53 29.20
C GLN A 213 -15.05 12.08 29.36
N SER A 214 -15.61 11.11 28.63
CA SER A 214 -15.01 9.77 28.62
C SER A 214 -14.14 9.60 27.38
N MET A 215 -13.08 8.81 27.49
CA MET A 215 -12.27 8.36 26.35
C MET A 215 -12.90 7.18 25.60
N THR A 216 -13.91 6.52 26.19
CA THR A 216 -14.63 5.38 25.59
C THR A 216 -15.16 5.64 24.18
N PRO A 217 -15.76 6.81 23.85
CA PRO A 217 -16.26 7.08 22.51
C PRO A 217 -15.17 7.06 21.43
N HIS A 218 -13.93 7.45 21.75
CA HIS A 218 -12.81 7.38 20.79
C HIS A 218 -12.41 5.93 20.51
N LEU A 219 -12.40 5.07 21.54
CA LEU A 219 -12.12 3.65 21.37
C LEU A 219 -13.21 2.95 20.53
N GLU A 220 -14.47 3.29 20.74
CA GLU A 220 -15.58 2.78 19.94
C GLU A 220 -15.50 3.24 18.49
N GLN A 221 -15.16 4.50 18.24
CA GLN A 221 -14.91 5.02 16.89
C GLN A 221 -13.74 4.31 16.20
N LEU A 222 -12.67 4.02 16.93
CA LEU A 222 -11.54 3.25 16.40
C LEU A 222 -11.94 1.82 16.06
N ARG A 223 -12.73 1.16 16.92
CA ARG A 223 -13.29 -0.17 16.64
C ARG A 223 -14.22 -0.17 15.43
N ALA A 224 -15.03 0.87 15.25
CA ALA A 224 -15.87 1.04 14.06
C ALA A 224 -15.03 1.23 12.79
N ALA A 225 -13.95 2.01 12.86
CA ALA A 225 -13.01 2.18 11.76
C ALA A 225 -12.33 0.85 11.38
N ALA A 226 -11.86 0.10 12.38
CA ALA A 226 -11.26 -1.21 12.19
C ALA A 226 -12.26 -2.21 11.57
N SER A 227 -13.52 -2.19 12.00
CA SER A 227 -14.58 -3.04 11.45
C SER A 227 -14.83 -2.78 9.97
N GLY A 228 -14.91 -1.50 9.58
CA GLY A 228 -15.06 -1.12 8.17
C GLY A 228 -13.83 -1.49 7.33
N PHE A 229 -12.63 -1.27 7.87
CA PHE A 229 -11.39 -1.65 7.20
C PHE A 229 -11.25 -3.17 7.02
N ALA A 230 -11.60 -3.96 8.04
CA ALA A 230 -11.61 -5.41 8.01
C ALA A 230 -12.51 -5.94 6.88
N GLY A 231 -13.74 -5.39 6.76
CA GLY A 231 -14.67 -5.77 5.69
C GLY A 231 -14.12 -5.56 4.28
N GLU A 232 -13.44 -4.44 4.02
CA GLU A 232 -12.85 -4.13 2.71
C GLU A 232 -11.54 -4.88 2.41
N SER A 233 -10.75 -5.14 3.46
CA SER A 233 -9.47 -5.84 3.35
C SER A 233 -9.63 -7.37 3.38
N GLY A 234 -10.80 -7.88 3.76
CA GLY A 234 -11.05 -9.30 4.01
C GLY A 234 -10.31 -9.82 5.26
N LEU A 235 -9.79 -8.91 6.09
CA LEU A 235 -9.22 -9.24 7.40
C LEU A 235 -10.34 -9.40 8.43
N THR A 236 -9.98 -9.92 9.59
CA THR A 236 -10.86 -9.99 10.76
C THR A 236 -10.55 -8.85 11.74
N LEU A 237 -11.47 -8.58 12.67
CA LEU A 237 -11.19 -7.66 13.78
C LEU A 237 -10.08 -8.17 14.69
N ASP A 238 -9.99 -9.49 14.86
CA ASP A 238 -8.90 -10.14 15.60
C ASP A 238 -7.54 -9.84 14.96
N ASP A 239 -7.42 -9.89 13.61
CA ASP A 239 -6.20 -9.51 12.89
C ASP A 239 -5.80 -8.04 13.10
N LEU A 240 -6.77 -7.18 13.38
CA LEU A 240 -6.57 -5.74 13.62
C LEU A 240 -6.34 -5.41 15.10
N GLY A 241 -6.21 -6.41 15.97
CA GLY A 241 -5.93 -6.24 17.39
C GLY A 241 -7.16 -5.94 18.25
N PHE A 242 -8.36 -6.24 17.76
CA PHE A 242 -9.61 -6.19 18.55
C PHE A 242 -10.11 -7.61 18.79
N PRO A 243 -9.48 -8.37 19.71
CA PRO A 243 -9.85 -9.76 19.97
C PRO A 243 -11.29 -9.86 20.47
N SER A 244 -12.00 -10.84 19.95
CA SER A 244 -13.23 -11.39 20.52
C SER A 244 -12.98 -11.97 21.93
N ASP A 245 -13.88 -11.70 22.89
CA ASP A 245 -13.82 -12.27 24.25
C ASP A 245 -13.94 -13.80 24.26
N ASN A 246 -14.52 -14.38 23.20
CA ASN A 246 -14.65 -15.82 23.03
C ASN A 246 -13.62 -16.33 22.01
N PRO A 247 -12.79 -17.33 22.36
CA PRO A 247 -11.88 -17.94 21.41
C PRO A 247 -12.66 -18.61 20.27
N SER A 248 -12.34 -18.20 19.05
CA SER A 248 -12.95 -18.73 17.82
C SER A 248 -12.51 -20.18 17.58
N SER A 249 -13.42 -21.03 17.10
CA SER A 249 -13.05 -22.39 16.68
C SER A 249 -12.12 -22.36 15.46
N ALA A 250 -11.30 -23.40 15.28
CA ALA A 250 -10.39 -23.49 14.13
C ALA A 250 -11.12 -23.42 12.78
N GLU A 251 -12.37 -23.91 12.70
CA GLU A 251 -13.21 -23.81 11.51
C GLU A 251 -13.72 -22.39 11.29
N ALA A 252 -14.09 -21.67 12.35
CA ALA A 252 -14.50 -20.26 12.26
C ALA A 252 -13.34 -19.36 11.78
N ILE A 253 -12.12 -19.59 12.26
CA ILE A 253 -10.92 -18.89 11.81
C ILE A 253 -10.62 -19.21 10.33
N LYS A 254 -10.76 -20.47 9.91
CA LYS A 254 -10.59 -20.83 8.49
C LYS A 254 -11.64 -20.15 7.61
N ALA A 255 -12.90 -20.14 8.05
CA ALA A 255 -14.00 -19.54 7.31
C ALA A 255 -13.82 -18.02 7.17
N SER A 256 -13.36 -17.33 8.22
CA SER A 256 -13.14 -15.88 8.20
C SER A 256 -12.05 -15.46 7.21
N HIS A 257 -11.03 -16.29 6.99
CA HIS A 257 -9.97 -16.03 6.02
C HIS A 257 -10.22 -16.58 4.61
N GLU A 258 -11.31 -17.31 4.35
CA GLU A 258 -11.54 -17.94 3.05
C GLU A 258 -11.68 -16.89 1.93
N THR A 259 -12.29 -15.74 2.21
CA THR A 259 -12.37 -14.61 1.27
C THR A 259 -10.98 -14.12 0.82
N LEU A 260 -10.02 -14.04 1.75
CA LEU A 260 -8.64 -13.69 1.44
C LEU A 260 -7.96 -14.78 0.60
N ARG A 261 -8.22 -16.06 0.88
CA ARG A 261 -7.65 -17.18 0.11
C ARG A 261 -8.17 -17.20 -1.32
N VAL A 262 -9.47 -16.99 -1.53
CA VAL A 262 -10.07 -16.88 -2.87
C VAL A 262 -9.49 -15.68 -3.62
N THR A 263 -9.33 -14.54 -2.94
CA THR A 263 -8.71 -13.34 -3.52
C THR A 263 -7.27 -13.59 -3.93
N ALA A 264 -6.47 -14.25 -3.07
CA ALA A 264 -5.09 -14.62 -3.36
C ALA A 264 -5.01 -15.57 -4.57
N ARG A 265 -5.85 -16.61 -4.65
CA ARG A 265 -5.91 -17.51 -5.81
C ARG A 265 -6.24 -16.79 -7.11
N LYS A 266 -7.14 -15.80 -7.07
CA LYS A 266 -7.44 -14.98 -8.25
C LYS A 266 -6.26 -14.11 -8.66
N ALA A 267 -5.58 -13.48 -7.69
CA ALA A 267 -4.38 -12.69 -7.95
C ALA A 267 -3.25 -13.55 -8.54
N GLN A 268 -3.04 -14.76 -8.02
CA GLN A 268 -2.06 -15.72 -8.52
C GLN A 268 -2.25 -16.02 -10.01
N ARG A 269 -3.50 -16.18 -10.48
CA ARG A 269 -3.78 -16.40 -11.91
C ARG A 269 -3.38 -15.20 -12.77
N CYS A 270 -3.64 -13.98 -12.31
CA CYS A 270 -3.28 -12.76 -13.04
C CYS A 270 -1.75 -12.58 -13.10
N PHE A 271 -1.07 -12.78 -11.96
CA PHE A 271 0.39 -12.65 -11.91
C PHE A 271 1.10 -13.77 -12.67
N GLY A 272 0.57 -14.99 -12.65
CA GLY A 272 1.11 -16.12 -13.41
C GLY A 272 1.22 -15.82 -14.90
N SER A 273 0.16 -15.26 -15.53
CA SER A 273 0.25 -14.87 -16.95
C SER A 273 1.22 -13.72 -17.19
N GLY A 274 1.32 -12.78 -16.25
CA GLY A 274 2.26 -11.66 -16.32
C GLY A 274 3.72 -12.13 -16.29
N PHE A 275 4.08 -13.00 -15.34
CA PHE A 275 5.44 -13.53 -15.24
C PHE A 275 5.80 -14.46 -16.40
N LEU A 276 4.84 -15.24 -16.90
CA LEU A 276 5.05 -16.03 -18.11
C LEU A 276 5.30 -15.13 -19.33
N ASN A 277 4.63 -13.98 -19.42
CA ASN A 277 4.88 -12.99 -20.46
C ASN A 277 6.27 -12.36 -20.36
N VAL A 278 6.78 -12.12 -19.13
CA VAL A 278 8.16 -11.66 -18.92
C VAL A 278 9.14 -12.70 -19.44
N GLY A 279 8.96 -13.96 -19.05
CA GLY A 279 9.77 -15.08 -19.53
C GLY A 279 9.76 -15.22 -21.04
N TYR A 280 8.58 -15.12 -21.66
CA TYR A 280 8.41 -15.14 -23.12
C TYR A 280 9.24 -14.06 -23.84
N ILE A 281 9.16 -12.80 -23.37
CA ILE A 281 9.93 -11.70 -23.96
C ILE A 281 11.43 -11.89 -23.72
N ALA A 282 11.83 -12.35 -22.53
CA ALA A 282 13.22 -12.65 -22.20
C ALA A 282 13.82 -13.73 -23.10
N CYS A 283 13.10 -14.85 -23.34
CA CYS A 283 13.54 -15.90 -24.27
C CYS A 283 13.65 -15.38 -25.71
N CYS A 284 12.65 -14.62 -26.19
CA CYS A 284 12.70 -14.05 -27.54
C CYS A 284 13.91 -13.15 -27.73
N MET A 285 14.30 -12.42 -26.68
CA MET A 285 15.46 -11.53 -26.69
C MET A 285 16.79 -12.30 -26.61
N ARG A 286 16.89 -13.29 -25.72
CA ARG A 286 18.07 -14.17 -25.57
C ARG A 286 18.40 -14.91 -26.85
N ASP A 287 17.39 -15.54 -27.46
CA ASP A 287 17.57 -16.47 -28.57
C ASP A 287 17.57 -15.76 -29.94
N GLY A 288 17.35 -14.44 -29.96
CA GLY A 288 17.26 -13.68 -31.21
C GLY A 288 16.06 -14.06 -32.08
N PHE A 289 15.07 -14.77 -31.53
CA PHE A 289 13.98 -15.40 -32.29
C PHE A 289 12.60 -15.06 -31.72
N ALA A 290 11.68 -14.65 -32.59
CA ALA A 290 10.30 -14.35 -32.20
C ALA A 290 9.47 -15.64 -32.09
N TYR A 291 9.47 -16.26 -30.91
CA TYR A 291 8.64 -17.44 -30.64
C TYR A 291 7.14 -17.13 -30.73
N ARG A 292 6.33 -18.16 -30.98
CA ARG A 292 4.86 -18.04 -30.89
C ARG A 292 4.44 -18.19 -29.43
N ARG A 293 3.62 -17.27 -28.93
CA ARG A 293 3.13 -17.34 -27.53
C ARG A 293 2.50 -18.69 -27.18
N ALA A 294 1.79 -19.32 -28.11
CA ALA A 294 1.17 -20.64 -27.90
C ALA A 294 2.16 -21.77 -27.53
N GLN A 295 3.48 -21.57 -27.67
CA GLN A 295 4.48 -22.54 -27.25
C GLN A 295 4.80 -22.49 -25.75
N PHE A 296 4.39 -21.41 -25.06
CA PHE A 296 4.65 -21.18 -23.63
C PHE A 296 3.44 -21.50 -22.75
N TYR A 297 2.28 -21.81 -23.33
CA TYR A 297 0.99 -22.03 -22.64
C TYR A 297 0.51 -23.48 -22.76
#